data_AF-A0A258E2Z9-F1
#
_entry.id   AF-A0A258E2Z9-F1
#
_cell.length_a   1.000
_cell.length_b   1.000
_cell.length_c   1.000
_cell.angle_alpha   90.00
_cell.angle_beta   90.00
_cell.angle_gamma   90.00
#
_symmetry.space_group_name_H-M   'P 1'
#
loop_
_entity.id
_entity.type
_entity.pdbx_description
1 polymer ?
#
loop_
_entity_poly.entity_id
_entity_poly.type
_entity_poly.pdbx_seq_one_letter_code
_entity_poly.pdbx_strand_id
1 'polypeptide(L)'
;MSNPLLADFATPFDTPPFHLIQPEHFLPAIQFLISEAKKEIEAIKSQPLPGFENTIEALDRSGKKLGVVSAVFFNLNSAETNDQIQKLAREISPLLTEHANDILLDQDLFQRVAQVFDQKDKLNLTPEQRTLLDKTYKSFVRNGAKLNPEQAEELRKIDQQLAQLSLKFGENVLAETNRFVHFVEQENELEGLPEGAKEAAAQIAEEKGQPGKWAFTLDYPSYIPALTYAKNRELRKTLFFAFNTKANKGDELDNQQTIKDIIQLRHRRAQLL
;
A
#
# COMPACT_ATOMS: atom_id res chain seq x y z
N MET A 1 -23.09 -17.40 -5.40
CA MET A 1 -22.39 -17.64 -4.12
C MET A 1 -22.20 -16.30 -3.43
N SER A 2 -22.36 -16.22 -2.11
CA SER A 2 -22.15 -14.98 -1.36
C SER A 2 -20.66 -14.63 -1.32
N ASN A 3 -20.29 -13.36 -1.51
CA ASN A 3 -18.90 -12.91 -1.43
C ASN A 3 -18.46 -12.90 0.04
N PRO A 4 -17.44 -13.68 0.44
CA PRO A 4 -17.05 -13.82 1.84
C PRO A 4 -16.51 -12.52 2.45
N LEU A 5 -16.02 -11.59 1.63
CA LEU A 5 -15.54 -10.27 2.08
C LEU A 5 -16.68 -9.34 2.52
N LEU A 6 -17.92 -9.62 2.11
CA LEU A 6 -19.10 -8.82 2.46
C LEU A 6 -19.80 -9.29 3.73
N ALA A 7 -19.57 -10.54 4.16
CA ALA A 7 -20.14 -11.09 5.38
C ALA A 7 -19.30 -10.73 6.62
N ASP A 8 -19.92 -10.72 7.80
CA ASP A 8 -19.18 -10.68 9.06
C ASP A 8 -18.34 -11.95 9.22
N PHE A 9 -17.13 -11.78 9.74
CA PHE A 9 -16.16 -12.87 9.83
C PHE A 9 -16.44 -13.71 11.07
N ALA A 10 -17.01 -14.91 10.91
CA ALA A 10 -17.35 -15.82 12.00
C ALA A 10 -16.14 -16.55 12.64
N THR A 11 -14.92 -16.06 12.41
CA THR A 11 -13.68 -16.63 12.97
C THR A 11 -13.34 -15.96 14.31
N PRO A 12 -12.49 -16.56 15.16
CA PRO A 12 -12.03 -15.91 16.38
C PRO A 12 -11.46 -14.51 16.12
N PHE A 13 -11.85 -13.54 16.94
CA PHE A 13 -11.42 -12.13 16.84
C PHE A 13 -11.74 -11.44 15.50
N ASP A 14 -12.77 -11.91 14.78
CA ASP A 14 -13.17 -11.37 13.49
C ASP A 14 -12.01 -11.36 12.47
N THR A 15 -11.14 -12.37 12.49
CA THR A 15 -10.04 -12.47 11.53
C THR A 15 -10.53 -12.77 10.10
N PRO A 16 -9.83 -12.29 9.05
CA PRO A 16 -10.19 -12.64 7.68
C PRO A 16 -10.13 -14.16 7.45
N PRO A 17 -11.19 -14.80 6.93
CA PRO A 17 -11.18 -16.23 6.63
C PRO A 17 -10.41 -16.50 5.32
N PHE A 18 -9.07 -16.37 5.33
CA PHE A 18 -8.22 -16.43 4.14
C PHE A 18 -8.48 -17.66 3.25
N HIS A 19 -8.78 -18.81 3.83
CA HIS A 19 -9.13 -20.05 3.11
C HIS A 19 -10.39 -19.95 2.21
N LEU A 20 -11.25 -18.95 2.43
CA LEU A 20 -12.44 -18.68 1.60
C LEU A 20 -12.24 -17.51 0.64
N ILE A 21 -11.21 -16.69 0.83
CA ILE A 21 -10.99 -15.47 0.06
C ILE A 21 -10.24 -15.84 -1.22
N GLN A 22 -10.76 -15.40 -2.36
CA GLN A 22 -10.16 -15.59 -3.68
C GLN A 22 -9.97 -14.22 -4.34
N PRO A 23 -8.99 -14.05 -5.24
CA PRO A 23 -8.71 -12.76 -5.86
C PRO A 23 -9.94 -12.10 -6.52
N GLU A 24 -10.78 -12.89 -7.19
CA GLU A 24 -12.03 -12.45 -7.84
C GLU A 24 -13.07 -11.85 -6.88
N HIS A 25 -12.93 -12.06 -5.56
CA HIS A 25 -13.83 -11.47 -4.58
C HIS A 25 -13.54 -9.98 -4.33
N PHE A 26 -12.30 -9.51 -4.55
CA PHE A 26 -11.88 -8.18 -4.09
C PHE A 26 -12.51 -7.03 -4.86
N LEU A 27 -12.39 -7.00 -6.19
CA LEU A 27 -12.92 -5.90 -7.00
C LEU A 27 -14.43 -5.68 -6.78
N PRO A 28 -15.31 -6.70 -6.90
CA PRO A 28 -16.74 -6.50 -6.65
C PRO A 28 -17.05 -6.14 -5.19
N ALA A 29 -16.31 -6.68 -4.22
CA ALA A 29 -16.49 -6.30 -2.81
C ALA A 29 -16.14 -4.83 -2.57
N ILE A 30 -15.00 -4.37 -3.09
CA ILE A 30 -14.54 -2.98 -2.91
C ILE A 30 -15.48 -2.01 -3.61
N GLN A 31 -15.93 -2.28 -4.83
CA GLN A 31 -16.91 -1.43 -5.53
C GLN A 31 -18.22 -1.32 -4.74
N PHE A 32 -18.74 -2.45 -4.24
CA PHE A 32 -19.92 -2.46 -3.38
C PHE A 32 -19.69 -1.66 -2.10
N LEU A 33 -18.59 -1.90 -1.39
CA LEU A 33 -18.29 -1.24 -0.12
C LEU A 33 -17.99 0.26 -0.27
N ILE A 34 -17.43 0.71 -1.39
CA ILE A 34 -17.33 2.14 -1.72
C ILE A 34 -18.73 2.76 -1.83
N SER A 35 -19.68 2.06 -2.47
CA SER A 35 -21.04 2.56 -2.61
C SER A 35 -21.78 2.63 -1.26
N GLU A 36 -21.55 1.66 -0.37
CA GLU A 36 -22.08 1.70 1.00
C GLU A 36 -21.44 2.83 1.81
N ALA A 37 -20.11 2.98 1.75
CA ALA A 37 -19.40 4.08 2.43
C ALA A 37 -19.90 5.45 1.96
N LYS A 38 -20.17 5.63 0.65
CA LYS A 38 -20.78 6.87 0.13
C LYS A 38 -22.15 7.15 0.78
N LYS A 39 -22.99 6.14 0.99
CA LYS A 39 -24.28 6.31 1.69
C LYS A 39 -24.11 6.71 3.15
N GLU A 40 -23.12 6.15 3.84
CA GLU A 40 -22.80 6.53 5.23
C GLU A 40 -22.39 8.01 5.31
N ILE A 41 -21.59 8.48 4.36
CA ILE A 41 -21.21 9.90 4.26
C ILE A 41 -22.42 10.80 3.99
N GLU A 42 -23.31 10.42 3.07
CA GLU A 42 -24.57 11.17 2.84
C GLU A 42 -25.46 11.20 4.09
N ALA A 43 -25.52 10.10 4.84
CA ALA A 43 -26.25 10.03 6.09
C ALA A 43 -25.67 11.00 7.13
N ILE A 44 -24.35 11.15 7.20
CA ILE A 44 -23.67 12.13 8.06
C ILE A 44 -24.02 13.57 7.63
N LYS A 45 -23.94 13.85 6.32
CA LYS A 45 -24.23 15.19 5.78
C LYS A 45 -25.67 15.64 6.03
N SER A 46 -26.62 14.70 5.99
CA SER A 46 -28.06 14.96 6.18
C SER A 46 -28.49 15.17 7.64
N GLN A 47 -27.63 14.92 8.64
CA GLN A 47 -27.99 15.14 10.05
C GLN A 47 -28.21 16.63 10.37
N PRO A 48 -29.27 17.00 11.11
CA PRO A 48 -29.50 18.37 11.53
C PRO A 48 -28.44 18.80 12.56
N LEU A 49 -27.86 20.00 12.38
CA LEU A 49 -26.84 20.62 13.24
C LEU A 49 -25.59 19.74 13.49
N PRO A 50 -24.38 20.16 13.06
CA PRO A 50 -23.17 19.38 13.31
C PRO A 50 -22.82 19.28 14.80
N GLY A 51 -22.60 18.06 15.28
CA GLY A 51 -22.13 17.74 16.62
C GLY A 51 -21.03 16.68 16.59
N PHE A 52 -20.38 16.44 17.73
CA PHE A 52 -19.29 15.47 17.80
C PHE A 52 -19.73 14.06 17.38
N GLU A 53 -20.81 13.54 17.96
CA GLU A 53 -21.31 12.18 17.69
C GLU A 53 -21.78 12.01 16.24
N ASN A 54 -22.62 12.92 15.75
CA ASN A 54 -23.26 12.81 14.43
C ASN A 54 -22.34 13.19 13.25
N THR A 55 -21.14 13.71 13.52
CA THR A 55 -20.18 14.13 12.49
C THR A 55 -18.83 13.46 12.69
N ILE A 56 -18.15 13.67 13.82
CA ILE A 56 -16.77 13.19 14.02
C ILE A 56 -16.74 11.70 14.32
N GLU A 57 -17.55 11.26 15.28
CA GLU A 57 -17.61 9.83 15.63
C GLU A 57 -18.26 9.01 14.52
N ALA A 58 -19.29 9.56 13.87
CA ALA A 58 -19.90 8.93 12.70
C ALA A 58 -18.89 8.79 11.53
N LEU A 59 -18.04 9.80 11.29
CA LEU A 59 -16.98 9.70 10.28
C LEU A 59 -15.95 8.62 10.63
N ASP A 60 -15.52 8.53 11.89
CA ASP A 60 -14.58 7.50 12.35
C ASP A 60 -15.10 6.07 12.15
N ARG A 61 -16.43 5.88 12.26
CA ARG A 61 -17.10 4.59 12.02
C ARG A 61 -17.37 4.30 10.55
N SER A 62 -17.44 5.33 9.70
CA SER A 62 -17.76 5.19 8.28
C SER A 62 -16.68 4.42 7.52
N GLY A 63 -17.08 3.63 6.53
CA GLY A 63 -16.19 2.87 5.68
C GLY A 63 -15.41 1.77 6.40
N LYS A 64 -15.75 1.41 7.65
CA LYS A 64 -14.99 0.42 8.44
C LYS A 64 -14.78 -0.90 7.69
N LYS A 65 -15.84 -1.45 7.08
CA LYS A 65 -15.75 -2.70 6.31
C LYS A 65 -14.89 -2.55 5.05
N LEU A 66 -14.99 -1.43 4.35
CA LEU A 66 -14.12 -1.09 3.22
C LEU A 66 -12.64 -1.08 3.68
N GLY A 67 -12.33 -0.40 4.79
CA GLY A 67 -11.00 -0.36 5.36
C GLY A 67 -10.43 -1.73 5.69
N VAL A 68 -11.24 -2.62 6.30
CA VAL A 68 -10.84 -4.01 6.57
C VAL A 68 -10.55 -4.78 5.29
N VAL A 69 -11.44 -4.74 4.29
CA VAL A 69 -11.26 -5.48 3.04
C VAL A 69 -10.07 -4.95 2.23
N SER A 70 -9.86 -3.63 2.19
CA SER A 70 -8.67 -3.02 1.59
C SER A 70 -7.40 -3.44 2.31
N ALA A 71 -7.40 -3.51 3.65
CA ALA A 71 -6.23 -3.97 4.41
C ALA A 71 -5.89 -5.43 4.11
N VAL A 72 -6.88 -6.32 4.00
CA VAL A 72 -6.68 -7.72 3.58
C VAL A 72 -6.05 -7.77 2.18
N PHE A 73 -6.59 -7.00 1.23
CA PHE A 73 -6.08 -6.96 -0.13
C PHE A 73 -4.61 -6.51 -0.19
N PHE A 74 -4.28 -5.39 0.44
CA PHE A 74 -2.91 -4.86 0.40
C PHE A 74 -1.93 -5.67 1.26
N ASN A 75 -2.41 -6.39 2.27
CA ASN A 75 -1.60 -7.39 2.97
C ASN A 75 -1.18 -8.53 2.03
N LEU A 76 -2.13 -9.13 1.29
CA LEU A 76 -1.82 -10.16 0.29
C LEU A 76 -0.93 -9.61 -0.82
N ASN A 77 -1.20 -8.40 -1.35
CA ASN A 77 -0.36 -7.78 -2.36
C ASN A 77 1.07 -7.48 -1.87
N SER A 78 1.30 -7.41 -0.55
CA SER A 78 2.64 -7.23 0.00
C SER A 78 3.33 -8.55 0.35
N ALA A 79 2.60 -9.54 0.85
CA ALA A 79 3.17 -10.75 1.45
C ALA A 79 3.11 -11.98 0.52
N GLU A 80 2.10 -12.07 -0.33
CA GLU A 80 1.80 -13.23 -1.17
C GLU A 80 1.22 -12.78 -2.52
N THR A 81 1.92 -11.86 -3.18
CA THR A 81 1.44 -11.29 -4.44
C THR A 81 1.69 -12.22 -5.62
N ASN A 82 0.94 -11.98 -6.68
CA ASN A 82 1.05 -12.65 -7.97
C ASN A 82 0.48 -11.72 -9.07
N ASP A 83 0.58 -12.13 -10.32
CA ASP A 83 0.12 -11.33 -11.47
C ASP A 83 -1.36 -10.91 -11.37
N GLN A 84 -2.21 -11.79 -10.83
CA GLN A 84 -3.63 -11.50 -10.65
C GLN A 84 -3.86 -10.45 -9.57
N ILE A 85 -3.18 -10.55 -8.42
CA ILE A 85 -3.27 -9.58 -7.33
C ILE A 85 -2.67 -8.22 -7.75
N GLN A 86 -1.54 -8.20 -8.45
CA GLN A 86 -0.97 -6.95 -8.98
C GLN A 86 -1.89 -6.28 -10.00
N LYS A 87 -2.51 -7.06 -10.89
CA LYS A 87 -3.52 -6.54 -11.82
C LYS A 87 -4.69 -5.90 -11.05
N LEU A 88 -5.21 -6.60 -10.05
CA LEU A 88 -6.26 -6.07 -9.19
C LEU A 88 -5.81 -4.81 -8.46
N ALA A 89 -4.54 -4.71 -8.03
CA ALA A 89 -4.03 -3.54 -7.32
C ALA A 89 -4.06 -2.29 -8.21
N ARG A 90 -3.73 -2.45 -9.50
CA ARG A 90 -3.83 -1.38 -10.51
C ARG A 90 -5.27 -0.93 -10.77
N GLU A 91 -6.25 -1.83 -10.62
CA GLU A 91 -7.68 -1.52 -10.77
C GLU A 91 -8.28 -0.91 -9.49
N ILE A 92 -7.91 -1.44 -8.32
CA ILE A 92 -8.48 -1.08 -7.02
C ILE A 92 -7.92 0.24 -6.49
N SER A 93 -6.62 0.49 -6.64
CA SER A 93 -5.98 1.66 -6.03
C SER A 93 -6.52 3.01 -6.53
N PRO A 94 -6.82 3.18 -7.84
CA PRO A 94 -7.50 4.38 -8.33
C PRO A 94 -8.88 4.58 -7.71
N LEU A 95 -9.67 3.52 -7.56
CA LEU A 95 -11.02 3.58 -6.96
C LEU A 95 -10.98 4.02 -5.49
N LEU A 96 -10.04 3.49 -4.72
CA LEU A 96 -9.86 3.87 -3.31
C LEU A 96 -9.33 5.30 -3.18
N THR A 97 -8.42 5.71 -4.07
CA THR A 97 -7.89 7.08 -4.10
C THR A 97 -8.98 8.08 -4.47
N GLU A 98 -9.85 7.74 -5.42
CA GLU A 98 -11.01 8.56 -5.81
C GLU A 98 -11.98 8.68 -4.64
N HIS A 99 -12.33 7.57 -3.99
CA HIS A 99 -13.21 7.59 -2.82
C HIS A 99 -12.64 8.42 -1.65
N ALA A 100 -11.34 8.31 -1.38
CA ALA A 100 -10.70 9.12 -0.34
C ALA A 100 -10.76 10.63 -0.67
N ASN A 101 -10.52 10.99 -1.94
CA ASN A 101 -10.65 12.36 -2.41
C ASN A 101 -12.09 12.87 -2.35
N ASP A 102 -13.08 12.03 -2.68
CA ASP A 102 -14.51 12.33 -2.53
C ASP A 102 -14.87 12.70 -1.10
N ILE A 103 -14.24 12.09 -0.09
CA ILE A 103 -14.48 12.43 1.31
C ILE A 103 -13.72 13.69 1.72
N LEU A 104 -12.40 13.73 1.48
CA LEU A 104 -11.52 14.77 2.03
C LEU A 104 -11.71 16.14 1.37
N LEU A 105 -12.21 16.18 0.13
CA LEU A 105 -12.47 17.39 -0.64
C LEU A 105 -13.95 17.77 -0.70
N ASP A 106 -14.84 17.02 -0.05
CA ASP A 106 -16.25 17.38 0.09
C ASP A 106 -16.39 18.60 1.00
N GLN A 107 -16.80 19.73 0.40
CA GLN A 107 -16.93 21.01 1.09
C GLN A 107 -18.05 21.01 2.13
N ASP A 108 -19.17 20.34 1.85
CA ASP A 108 -20.29 20.26 2.77
C ASP A 108 -19.90 19.46 4.01
N LEU A 109 -19.21 18.32 3.80
CA LEU A 109 -18.69 17.51 4.89
C LEU A 109 -17.64 18.26 5.71
N PHE A 110 -16.70 18.94 5.05
CA PHE A 110 -15.69 19.72 5.75
C PHE A 110 -16.30 20.86 6.57
N GLN A 111 -17.30 21.57 6.04
CA GLN A 111 -18.00 22.61 6.79
C GLN A 111 -18.62 22.07 8.08
N ARG A 112 -19.19 20.86 8.06
CA ARG A 112 -19.70 20.21 9.27
C ARG A 112 -18.59 19.95 10.27
N VAL A 113 -17.47 19.35 9.83
CA VAL A 113 -16.30 19.10 10.68
C VAL A 113 -15.74 20.39 11.28
N ALA A 114 -15.65 21.46 10.46
CA ALA A 114 -15.18 22.77 10.89
C ALA A 114 -16.10 23.40 11.95
N GLN A 115 -17.43 23.32 11.78
CA GLN A 115 -18.38 23.83 12.76
C GLN A 115 -18.24 23.14 14.12
N VAL A 116 -18.01 21.83 14.17
CA VAL A 116 -17.74 21.11 15.42
C VAL A 116 -16.40 21.54 16.02
N PHE A 117 -15.37 21.69 15.17
CA PHE A 117 -14.04 22.12 15.61
C PHE A 117 -14.02 23.53 16.19
N ASP A 118 -14.74 24.48 15.59
CA ASP A 118 -14.82 25.87 16.06
C ASP A 118 -15.50 25.99 17.43
N GLN A 119 -16.29 24.98 17.81
CA GLN A 119 -16.99 24.91 19.09
C GLN A 119 -16.26 24.05 20.13
N LYS A 120 -15.08 23.50 19.81
CA LYS A 120 -14.37 22.49 20.64
C LYS A 120 -14.16 22.88 22.11
N ASP A 121 -14.04 24.17 22.43
CA ASP A 121 -13.83 24.65 23.80
C ASP A 121 -15.13 24.79 24.60
N LYS A 122 -16.29 24.74 23.93
CA LYS A 122 -17.62 24.72 24.53
C LYS A 122 -18.18 23.30 24.68
N LEU A 123 -17.57 22.32 24.00
CA LEU A 123 -17.95 20.91 24.08
C LEU A 123 -17.30 20.24 25.30
N ASN A 124 -18.09 19.49 26.06
CA ASN A 124 -17.59 18.67 27.16
C ASN A 124 -17.05 17.33 26.64
N LEU A 125 -15.92 17.37 25.92
CA LEU A 125 -15.28 16.20 25.30
C LEU A 125 -14.23 15.57 26.23
N THR A 126 -14.11 14.24 26.20
CA THR A 126 -12.97 13.54 26.81
C THR A 126 -11.65 13.88 26.09
N PRO A 127 -10.48 13.57 26.68
CA PRO A 127 -9.19 13.76 26.01
C PRO A 127 -9.10 13.04 24.65
N GLU A 128 -9.61 11.81 24.57
CA GLU A 128 -9.63 11.00 23.34
C GLU A 128 -10.53 11.62 22.28
N GLN A 129 -11.74 12.06 22.66
CA GLN A 129 -12.67 12.73 21.76
C GLN A 129 -12.09 14.06 21.24
N ARG A 130 -11.46 14.86 22.10
CA ARG A 130 -10.77 16.10 21.69
C ARG A 130 -9.64 15.80 20.71
N THR A 131 -8.90 14.71 20.93
CA THR A 131 -7.84 14.27 20.02
C THR A 131 -8.39 13.83 18.68
N LEU A 132 -9.47 13.03 18.65
CA LEU A 132 -10.14 12.61 17.43
C LEU A 132 -10.61 13.84 16.62
N LEU A 133 -11.29 14.79 17.27
CA LEU A 133 -11.73 16.03 16.63
C LEU A 133 -10.56 16.82 16.01
N ASP A 134 -9.46 17.00 16.75
CA ASP A 134 -8.28 17.72 16.25
C ASP A 134 -7.62 17.00 15.07
N LYS A 135 -7.48 15.68 15.14
CA LYS A 135 -6.89 14.86 14.08
C LYS A 135 -7.77 14.83 12.84
N THR A 136 -9.08 14.66 12.99
CA THR A 136 -10.02 14.68 11.88
C THR A 136 -9.98 16.03 11.17
N TYR A 137 -10.13 17.15 11.89
CA TYR A 137 -10.05 18.48 11.28
C TYR A 137 -8.72 18.72 10.55
N LYS A 138 -7.58 18.41 11.18
CA LYS A 138 -6.26 18.56 10.56
C LYS A 138 -6.08 17.66 9.34
N SER A 139 -6.67 16.47 9.34
CA SER A 139 -6.63 15.55 8.19
C SER A 139 -7.33 16.18 6.97
N PHE A 140 -8.53 16.73 7.15
CA PHE A 140 -9.22 17.47 6.08
C PHE A 140 -8.38 18.64 5.56
N VAL A 141 -7.87 19.50 6.46
CA VAL A 141 -7.08 20.67 6.06
C VAL A 141 -5.80 20.27 5.31
N ARG A 142 -5.06 19.27 5.80
CA ARG A 142 -3.82 18.78 5.16
C ARG A 142 -4.05 18.01 3.88
N ASN A 143 -5.29 17.69 3.54
CA ASN A 143 -5.68 17.05 2.29
C ASN A 143 -6.58 17.96 1.44
N GLY A 144 -6.46 19.27 1.63
CA GLY A 144 -6.95 20.24 0.66
C GLY A 144 -8.41 20.65 0.86
N ALA A 145 -9.03 20.36 1.99
CA ALA A 145 -10.43 20.75 2.24
C ALA A 145 -10.66 22.29 2.19
N LYS A 146 -9.60 23.11 2.30
CA LYS A 146 -9.67 24.58 2.17
C LYS A 146 -9.30 25.11 0.77
N LEU A 147 -9.02 24.22 -0.18
CA LEU A 147 -8.68 24.60 -1.55
C LEU A 147 -9.92 25.08 -2.30
N ASN A 148 -9.70 25.94 -3.29
CA ASN A 148 -10.76 26.27 -4.24
C ASN A 148 -11.04 25.07 -5.18
N PRO A 149 -12.14 25.07 -5.95
CA PRO A 149 -12.50 23.93 -6.81
C PRO A 149 -11.44 23.55 -7.84
N GLU A 150 -10.74 24.52 -8.43
CA GLU A 150 -9.69 24.27 -9.43
C GLU A 150 -8.47 23.58 -8.81
N GLN A 151 -8.05 24.07 -7.64
CA GLN A 151 -6.98 23.49 -6.85
C GLN A 151 -7.35 22.10 -6.32
N ALA A 152 -8.60 21.88 -5.89
CA ALA A 152 -9.06 20.57 -5.45
C ALA A 152 -9.01 19.54 -6.59
N GLU A 153 -9.39 19.93 -7.81
CA GLU A 153 -9.29 19.08 -9.00
C GLU A 153 -7.84 18.78 -9.38
N GLU A 154 -6.95 19.76 -9.22
CA GLU A 154 -5.51 19.55 -9.38
C GLU A 154 -4.96 18.54 -8.36
N LEU A 155 -5.36 18.66 -7.10
CA LEU A 155 -4.96 17.73 -6.04
C LEU A 155 -5.44 16.30 -6.35
N ARG A 156 -6.68 16.15 -6.84
CA ARG A 156 -7.24 14.84 -7.25
C ARG A 156 -6.36 14.16 -8.30
N LYS A 157 -5.93 14.90 -9.32
CA LYS A 157 -5.06 14.38 -10.39
C LYS A 157 -3.69 13.97 -9.84
N ILE A 158 -3.12 14.79 -8.97
CA ILE A 158 -1.83 14.48 -8.33
C ILE A 158 -1.92 13.20 -7.50
N ASP A 159 -2.95 13.07 -6.66
CA ASP A 159 -3.12 11.90 -5.79
C ASP A 159 -3.34 10.60 -6.59
N GLN A 160 -4.10 10.67 -7.69
CA GLN A 160 -4.27 9.54 -8.62
C GLN A 160 -2.95 9.12 -9.28
N GLN A 161 -2.18 10.09 -9.80
CA GLN A 161 -0.89 9.81 -10.42
C GLN A 161 0.12 9.25 -9.41
N LEU A 162 0.17 9.78 -8.18
CA LEU A 162 1.03 9.28 -7.12
C LEU A 162 0.69 7.84 -6.73
N ALA A 163 -0.60 7.48 -6.65
CA ALA A 163 -1.03 6.12 -6.36
C ALA A 163 -0.53 5.13 -7.43
N GLN A 164 -0.70 5.47 -8.71
CA GLN A 164 -0.24 4.64 -9.83
C GLN A 164 1.29 4.50 -9.87
N LEU A 165 2.02 5.61 -9.71
CA LEU A 165 3.49 5.59 -9.70
C LEU A 165 4.06 4.82 -8.52
N SER A 166 3.41 4.87 -7.35
CA SER A 166 3.85 4.12 -6.17
C SER A 166 3.68 2.61 -6.36
N LEU A 167 2.58 2.17 -6.98
CA LEU A 167 2.40 0.77 -7.38
C LEU A 167 3.47 0.33 -8.38
N LYS A 168 3.63 1.09 -9.47
CA LYS A 168 4.63 0.80 -10.51
C LYS A 168 6.04 0.67 -9.93
N PHE A 169 6.41 1.59 -9.03
CA PHE A 169 7.70 1.55 -8.36
C PHE A 169 7.92 0.20 -7.63
N GLY A 170 6.94 -0.23 -6.82
CA GLY A 170 7.01 -1.47 -6.06
C GLY A 170 7.04 -2.71 -6.96
N GLU A 171 6.18 -2.75 -7.98
CA GLU A 171 6.13 -3.85 -8.96
C GLU A 171 7.47 -4.00 -9.70
N ASN A 172 8.08 -2.90 -10.14
CA ASN A 172 9.39 -2.90 -10.80
C ASN A 172 10.49 -3.43 -9.88
N VAL A 173 10.51 -3.02 -8.61
CA VAL A 173 11.51 -3.50 -7.63
C VAL A 173 11.36 -5.00 -7.38
N LEU A 174 10.13 -5.50 -7.26
CA LEU A 174 9.85 -6.92 -7.08
C LEU A 174 10.25 -7.72 -8.32
N ALA A 175 9.85 -7.27 -9.51
CA ALA A 175 10.21 -7.91 -10.78
C ALA A 175 11.73 -7.98 -10.96
N GLU A 176 12.45 -6.91 -10.64
CA GLU A 176 13.92 -6.89 -10.71
C GLU A 176 14.57 -7.88 -9.73
N THR A 177 14.03 -7.95 -8.51
CA THR A 177 14.49 -8.88 -7.47
C THR A 177 14.31 -10.32 -7.93
N ASN A 178 13.14 -10.65 -8.50
CA ASN A 178 12.79 -11.99 -8.98
C ASN A 178 13.53 -12.39 -10.27
N ARG A 179 13.85 -11.41 -11.13
CA ARG A 179 14.56 -11.62 -12.40
C ARG A 179 16.01 -12.06 -12.20
N PHE A 180 16.65 -11.62 -11.12
CA PHE A 180 18.06 -11.91 -10.86
C PHE A 180 18.26 -13.30 -10.22
N VAL A 181 19.06 -14.13 -10.88
CA VAL A 181 19.59 -15.38 -10.32
C VAL A 181 21.05 -15.51 -10.76
N HIS A 182 21.95 -15.78 -9.82
CA HIS A 182 23.34 -16.08 -10.11
C HIS A 182 23.67 -17.52 -9.74
N PHE A 183 23.97 -18.34 -10.75
CA PHE A 183 24.35 -19.74 -10.57
C PHE A 183 25.85 -19.89 -10.35
N VAL A 184 26.21 -20.79 -9.43
CA VAL A 184 27.57 -21.21 -9.11
C VAL A 184 27.65 -22.72 -9.30
N GLU A 185 28.69 -23.18 -9.99
CA GLU A 185 28.86 -24.60 -10.34
C GLU A 185 29.92 -25.29 -9.50
N GLN A 186 30.93 -24.56 -9.03
CA GLN A 186 32.05 -25.14 -8.31
C GLN A 186 31.93 -24.87 -6.81
N GLU A 187 32.03 -25.92 -6.00
CA GLU A 187 31.89 -25.82 -4.54
C GLU A 187 32.95 -24.92 -3.89
N ASN A 188 34.15 -24.86 -4.47
CA ASN A 188 35.23 -23.98 -4.00
C ASN A 188 34.85 -22.48 -4.05
N GLU A 189 33.93 -22.08 -4.93
CA GLU A 189 33.44 -20.70 -5.03
C GLU A 189 32.57 -20.30 -3.83
N LEU A 190 32.14 -21.27 -3.01
CA LEU A 190 31.31 -21.09 -1.82
C LEU A 190 32.12 -21.01 -0.52
N GLU A 191 33.45 -20.97 -0.62
CA GLU A 191 34.32 -20.96 0.55
C GLU A 191 33.94 -19.84 1.53
N GLY A 192 33.80 -20.18 2.80
CA GLY A 192 33.43 -19.26 3.88
C GLY A 192 31.94 -19.21 4.19
N LEU A 193 31.06 -19.65 3.27
CA LEU A 193 29.62 -19.70 3.55
C LEU A 193 29.29 -20.74 4.63
N PRO A 194 28.38 -20.42 5.58
CA PRO A 194 27.82 -21.41 6.49
C PRO A 194 27.06 -22.51 5.72
N GLU A 195 27.04 -23.73 6.24
CA GLU A 195 26.40 -24.87 5.57
C GLU A 195 24.92 -24.62 5.25
N GLY A 196 24.15 -24.05 6.18
CA GLY A 196 22.74 -23.72 5.90
C GLY A 196 22.54 -22.72 4.76
N ALA A 197 23.51 -21.83 4.50
CA ALA A 197 23.43 -20.92 3.36
C ALA A 197 23.76 -21.63 2.03
N LYS A 198 24.65 -22.64 2.05
CA LYS A 198 24.94 -23.49 0.90
C LYS A 198 23.75 -24.39 0.58
N GLU A 199 23.14 -25.02 1.60
CA GLU A 199 21.94 -25.85 1.44
C GLU A 199 20.79 -25.04 0.84
N ALA A 200 20.53 -23.84 1.37
CA ALA A 200 19.51 -22.94 0.82
C ALA A 200 19.81 -22.56 -0.64
N ALA A 201 21.07 -22.22 -0.97
CA ALA A 201 21.45 -21.89 -2.34
C ALA A 201 21.30 -23.09 -3.30
N ALA A 202 21.56 -24.32 -2.84
CA ALA A 202 21.34 -25.53 -3.62
C ALA A 202 19.84 -25.77 -3.87
N GLN A 203 19.01 -25.60 -2.84
CA GLN A 203 17.55 -25.68 -2.98
C GLN A 203 17.01 -24.66 -3.99
N ILE A 204 17.46 -23.40 -3.92
CA ILE A 204 17.08 -22.38 -4.89
C ILE A 204 17.46 -22.81 -6.31
N ALA A 205 18.65 -23.40 -6.51
CA ALA A 205 19.08 -23.87 -7.82
C ALA A 205 18.17 -24.98 -8.36
N GLU A 206 17.77 -25.92 -7.51
CA GLU A 206 16.83 -26.99 -7.86
C GLU A 206 15.45 -26.42 -8.24
N GLU A 207 14.90 -25.49 -7.45
CA GLU A 207 13.65 -24.78 -7.75
C GLU A 207 13.71 -23.99 -9.07
N LYS A 208 14.91 -23.54 -9.47
CA LYS A 208 15.18 -22.86 -10.75
C LYS A 208 15.60 -23.82 -11.88
N GLY A 209 15.48 -25.14 -11.67
CA GLY A 209 15.73 -26.15 -12.70
C GLY A 209 17.20 -26.42 -13.02
N GLN A 210 18.10 -26.13 -12.09
CA GLN A 210 19.54 -26.37 -12.20
C GLN A 210 20.05 -27.23 -11.03
N PRO A 211 19.55 -28.47 -10.86
CA PRO A 211 19.98 -29.34 -9.77
C PRO A 211 21.48 -29.63 -9.84
N GLY A 212 22.13 -29.75 -8.69
CA GLY A 212 23.58 -29.94 -8.59
C GLY A 212 24.41 -28.65 -8.70
N LYS A 213 23.76 -27.49 -8.82
CA LYS A 213 24.38 -26.16 -8.73
C LYS A 213 23.93 -25.46 -7.44
N TRP A 214 24.47 -24.27 -7.20
CA TRP A 214 23.99 -23.31 -6.20
C TRP A 214 23.49 -22.05 -6.88
N ALA A 215 22.46 -21.42 -6.33
CA ALA A 215 21.87 -20.21 -6.86
C ALA A 215 21.72 -19.15 -5.77
N PHE A 216 22.14 -17.93 -6.09
CA PHE A 216 21.97 -16.76 -5.23
C PHE A 216 20.98 -15.77 -5.86
N THR A 217 20.02 -15.31 -5.06
CA THR A 217 19.03 -14.30 -5.45
C THR A 217 19.31 -12.97 -4.72
N LEU A 218 18.47 -11.97 -4.96
CA LEU A 218 18.53 -10.69 -4.26
C LEU A 218 17.67 -10.65 -2.99
N ASP A 219 16.99 -11.75 -2.66
CA ASP A 219 16.23 -11.87 -1.42
C ASP A 219 17.18 -11.85 -0.23
N TYR A 220 16.81 -11.14 0.82
CA TYR A 220 17.67 -10.93 1.99
C TYR A 220 18.26 -12.24 2.57
N PRO A 221 17.49 -13.35 2.71
CA PRO A 221 18.04 -14.62 3.20
C PRO A 221 19.12 -15.22 2.29
N SER A 222 19.14 -14.91 0.99
CA SER A 222 20.18 -15.35 0.05
C SER A 222 21.35 -14.35 -0.01
N TYR A 223 21.02 -13.05 -0.15
CA TYR A 223 21.98 -11.97 -0.36
C TYR A 223 22.87 -11.71 0.86
N ILE A 224 22.30 -11.62 2.08
CA ILE A 224 23.04 -11.22 3.27
C ILE A 224 24.12 -12.24 3.65
N PRO A 225 23.85 -13.56 3.72
CA PRO A 225 24.89 -14.54 4.02
C PRO A 225 26.01 -14.55 2.97
N ALA A 226 25.67 -14.43 1.69
CA ALA A 226 26.66 -14.38 0.62
C ALA A 226 27.61 -13.18 0.76
N LEU A 227 27.08 -11.99 1.07
CA LEU A 227 27.90 -10.79 1.26
C LEU A 227 28.71 -10.82 2.56
N THR A 228 28.18 -11.45 3.61
CA THR A 228 28.80 -11.49 4.94
C THR A 228 29.94 -12.50 5.00
N TYR A 229 29.76 -13.69 4.43
CA TYR A 229 30.61 -14.84 4.72
C TYR A 229 31.39 -15.39 3.53
N ALA A 230 30.93 -15.20 2.29
CA ALA A 230 31.64 -15.75 1.13
C ALA A 230 33.02 -15.10 1.01
N LYS A 231 34.08 -15.91 0.93
CA LYS A 231 35.45 -15.43 0.68
C LYS A 231 35.67 -15.03 -0.77
N ASN A 232 34.92 -15.63 -1.71
CA ASN A 232 34.96 -15.29 -3.13
C ASN A 232 34.56 -13.83 -3.37
N ARG A 233 35.54 -12.98 -3.71
CA ARG A 233 35.33 -11.56 -3.96
C ARG A 233 34.46 -11.29 -5.17
N GLU A 234 34.59 -12.09 -6.23
CA GLU A 234 33.82 -11.87 -7.46
C GLU A 234 32.35 -12.24 -7.26
N LEU A 235 32.04 -13.28 -6.48
CA LEU A 235 30.66 -13.56 -6.04
C LEU A 235 30.07 -12.38 -5.27
N ARG A 236 30.76 -11.88 -4.24
CA ARG A 236 30.31 -10.71 -3.47
C ARG A 236 30.11 -9.48 -4.36
N LYS A 237 31.04 -9.24 -5.30
CA LYS A 237 30.98 -8.11 -6.22
C LYS A 237 29.76 -8.21 -7.15
N THR A 238 29.52 -9.37 -7.75
CA THR A 238 28.37 -9.61 -8.63
C THR A 238 27.06 -9.34 -7.90
N LEU A 239 26.88 -9.94 -6.71
CA LEU A 239 25.68 -9.74 -5.90
C LEU A 239 25.53 -8.29 -5.43
N PHE A 240 26.62 -7.65 -4.97
CA PHE A 240 26.61 -6.25 -4.54
C PHE A 240 26.12 -5.32 -5.64
N PHE A 241 26.69 -5.43 -6.84
CA PHE A 241 26.28 -4.56 -7.95
C PHE A 241 24.85 -4.86 -8.40
N ALA A 242 24.45 -6.14 -8.46
CA ALA A 242 23.09 -6.50 -8.79
C ALA A 242 22.07 -5.91 -7.80
N PHE A 243 22.35 -5.99 -6.50
CA PHE A 243 21.47 -5.45 -5.45
C PHE A 243 21.40 -3.92 -5.47
N ASN A 244 22.55 -3.24 -5.62
CA ASN A 244 22.63 -1.77 -5.56
C ASN A 244 22.23 -1.08 -6.87
N THR A 245 22.02 -1.83 -7.95
CA THR A 245 21.52 -1.32 -9.23
C THR A 245 20.09 -1.78 -9.54
N LYS A 246 19.37 -2.30 -8.53
CA LYS A 246 17.97 -2.71 -8.69
C LYS A 246 17.13 -1.54 -9.21
N ALA A 247 16.34 -1.80 -10.26
CA ALA A 247 15.45 -0.84 -10.89
C ALA A 247 16.18 0.46 -11.33
N ASN A 248 17.45 0.35 -11.74
CA ASN A 248 18.30 1.47 -12.14
C ASN A 248 19.24 1.07 -13.30
N LYS A 249 18.65 0.56 -14.40
CA LYS A 249 19.38 -0.05 -15.52
C LYS A 249 19.02 0.53 -16.89
N GLY A 250 18.12 1.52 -16.95
CA GLY A 250 17.63 2.10 -18.20
C GLY A 250 16.77 1.15 -19.05
N ASP A 251 16.25 0.08 -18.45
CA ASP A 251 15.37 -0.91 -19.08
C ASP A 251 13.91 -0.73 -18.63
N GLU A 252 13.04 -1.69 -18.93
CA GLU A 252 11.61 -1.64 -18.61
C GLU A 252 11.30 -1.58 -17.10
N LEU A 253 12.24 -2.02 -16.26
CA LEU A 253 12.10 -2.03 -14.80
C LEU A 253 12.77 -0.82 -14.14
N ASP A 254 13.33 0.11 -14.93
CA ASP A 254 13.97 1.32 -14.41
C ASP A 254 12.96 2.24 -13.69
N ASN A 255 13.33 2.68 -12.50
CA ASN A 255 12.53 3.54 -11.64
C ASN A 255 13.05 4.97 -11.53
N GLN A 256 14.12 5.36 -12.23
CA GLN A 256 14.68 6.71 -12.13
C GLN A 256 13.67 7.77 -12.56
N GLN A 257 12.95 7.55 -13.67
CA GLN A 257 11.91 8.48 -14.10
C GLN A 257 10.70 8.45 -13.16
N THR A 258 10.26 7.25 -12.75
CA THR A 258 9.18 7.07 -11.77
C THR A 258 9.46 7.85 -10.48
N ILE A 259 10.69 7.81 -9.95
CA ILE A 259 11.10 8.56 -8.76
C ILE A 259 11.05 10.07 -9.01
N LYS A 260 11.57 10.55 -10.15
CA LYS A 260 11.53 11.98 -10.50
C LYS A 260 10.09 12.49 -10.56
N ASP A 261 9.20 11.74 -11.20
CA ASP A 261 7.79 12.09 -11.32
C ASP A 261 7.11 12.13 -9.94
N ILE A 262 7.37 11.13 -9.08
CA ILE A 262 6.87 11.12 -7.69
C ILE A 262 7.35 12.35 -6.92
N ILE A 263 8.63 12.72 -7.01
CA ILE A 263 9.20 13.87 -6.30
C ILE A 263 8.56 15.17 -6.80
N GLN A 264 8.41 15.34 -8.12
CA GLN A 264 7.77 16.52 -8.71
C GLN A 264 6.30 16.64 -8.27
N LEU A 265 5.56 15.54 -8.31
CA LEU A 265 4.16 15.51 -7.87
C LEU A 265 4.02 15.79 -6.37
N ARG A 266 4.88 15.21 -5.53
CA ARG A 266 4.89 15.50 -4.08
C ARG A 266 5.24 16.96 -3.79
N HIS A 267 6.17 17.54 -4.55
CA HIS A 267 6.51 18.96 -4.42
C HIS A 267 5.33 19.84 -4.80
N ARG A 268 4.70 19.60 -5.95
CA ARG A 268 3.51 20.31 -6.41
C ARG A 268 2.36 20.18 -5.41
N ARG A 269 2.11 18.97 -4.90
CA ARG A 269 1.12 18.69 -3.84
C ARG A 269 1.38 19.55 -2.60
N ALA A 270 2.64 19.66 -2.18
CA ALA A 270 3.01 20.45 -1.01
C ALA A 270 2.93 21.97 -1.24
N GLN A 271 3.12 22.46 -2.47
CA GLN A 271 2.91 23.87 -2.80
C GLN A 271 1.43 24.24 -2.86
N LEU A 272 0.57 23.27 -3.17
CA LEU A 272 -0.87 23.45 -3.28
C LEU A 272 -1.55 23.59 -1.90
N LEU A 273 -1.04 22.90 -0.89
CA LEU A 273 -1.60 22.78 0.47
C LEU A 273 -1.02 23.80 1.46
#